data_AF-A0A8T0IL41-F1
#
_entry.id   AF-A0A8T0IL41-F1
#
_cell.length_a   1.000
_cell.length_b   1.000
_cell.length_c   1.000
_cell.angle_alpha   90.00
_cell.angle_beta   90.00
_cell.angle_gamma   90.00
#
_symmetry.space_group_name_H-M   'P 1'
#
loop_
_entity.id
_entity.type
_entity.pdbx_description
1 polymer ?
#
loop_
_entity_poly.entity_id
_entity_poly.type
_entity_poly.pdbx_seq_one_letter_code
_entity_poly.pdbx_strand_id
1 'polypeptide(L)'
;MPRLREAKIPFGLKAYKNFLKLANVANVIFGILTVVMSFEINPIPTFSPGWLLILLGATTMMGGMTGFGGTTLPCCYKSHVILMCISIFGTGVFCLCMFGQRPKVVASFKSTRFPEATVDEYISSISWVYIFVVIIECVALVARIFFQRMAAREQFETLEQTQDFREMSMGKMRQDLGGHSNKVEKTRANNLNTKMDKYAKWSHEDIT
;
A
#
# COMPACT_ATOMS: atom_id res chain seq x y z
N MET A 1 27.08 9.10 -16.90
CA MET A 1 25.74 8.92 -16.30
C MET A 1 25.36 7.46 -16.44
N PRO A 2 25.35 6.65 -15.36
CA PRO A 2 24.88 5.28 -15.47
C PRO A 2 23.36 5.32 -15.63
N ARG A 3 22.87 4.68 -16.69
CA ARG A 3 21.46 4.50 -16.97
C ARG A 3 20.80 3.86 -15.74
N LEU A 4 19.78 4.53 -15.21
CA LEU A 4 18.83 3.95 -14.25
C LEU A 4 18.48 2.55 -14.74
N ARG A 5 18.97 1.52 -14.05
CA ARG A 5 18.50 0.15 -14.25
C ARG A 5 17.00 0.22 -14.07
N GLU A 6 16.26 -0.03 -15.15
CA GLU A 6 14.88 -0.43 -15.05
C GLU A 6 14.84 -1.60 -14.07
N ALA A 7 14.40 -1.33 -12.84
CA ALA A 7 14.19 -2.36 -11.86
C ALA A 7 13.13 -3.28 -12.48
N LYS A 8 13.58 -4.42 -13.02
CA LYS A 8 12.70 -5.51 -13.46
C LYS A 8 11.84 -5.83 -12.25
N ILE A 9 10.63 -5.29 -12.23
CA ILE A 9 9.64 -5.61 -11.21
C ILE A 9 9.50 -7.13 -11.27
N PRO A 10 9.84 -7.88 -10.20
CA PRO A 10 9.80 -9.32 -10.24
C PRO A 10 8.38 -9.74 -10.64
N PHE A 11 8.26 -10.70 -11.55
CA PHE A 11 6.99 -11.13 -12.13
C PHE A 11 5.90 -11.37 -11.06
N GLY A 12 6.30 -11.87 -9.89
CA GLY A 12 5.44 -12.04 -8.71
C GLY A 12 4.79 -10.74 -8.21
N LEU A 13 5.51 -9.61 -8.15
CA LEU A 13 4.95 -8.34 -7.69
C LEU A 13 3.91 -7.78 -8.68
N LYS A 14 4.11 -8.00 -9.98
CA LYS A 14 3.14 -7.61 -11.02
C LYS A 14 1.87 -8.46 -10.93
N ALA A 15 2.02 -9.78 -10.81
CA ALA A 15 0.89 -10.70 -10.62
C ALA A 15 0.10 -10.35 -9.35
N TYR A 16 0.80 -10.06 -8.25
CA TYR A 16 0.20 -9.68 -6.97
C TYR A 16 -0.58 -8.37 -7.04
N LYS A 17 0.00 -7.34 -7.68
CA LYS A 17 -0.69 -6.06 -7.92
C LYS A 17 -1.96 -6.26 -8.75
N ASN A 18 -1.90 -7.11 -9.78
CA ASN A 18 -3.06 -7.41 -10.61
C ASN A 18 -4.14 -8.17 -9.83
N PHE A 19 -3.74 -9.14 -8.99
CA PHE A 19 -4.66 -9.84 -8.09
C PHE A 19 -5.36 -8.88 -7.12
N LEU A 20 -4.61 -7.98 -6.46
CA LEU A 20 -5.20 -6.97 -5.58
C LEU A 20 -6.18 -6.04 -6.31
N LYS A 21 -5.87 -5.66 -7.56
CA LYS A 21 -6.79 -4.87 -8.38
C LYS A 21 -8.07 -5.66 -8.66
N LEU A 22 -7.94 -6.92 -9.07
CA LEU A 22 -9.09 -7.79 -9.36
C LEU A 22 -9.98 -7.98 -8.12
N ALA A 23 -9.38 -8.24 -6.96
CA ALA A 23 -10.11 -8.40 -5.71
C ALA A 23 -10.86 -7.12 -5.30
N ASN A 24 -10.24 -5.94 -5.50
CA ASN A 24 -10.90 -4.66 -5.25
C ASN A 24 -12.03 -4.38 -6.24
N VAL A 25 -11.87 -4.72 -7.53
CA VAL A 25 -12.96 -4.65 -8.52
C VAL A 25 -14.12 -5.55 -8.09
N ALA A 26 -13.83 -6.77 -7.65
CA ALA A 26 -14.85 -7.69 -7.16
C ALA A 26 -15.62 -7.09 -5.99
N ASN A 27 -14.94 -6.50 -5.00
CA ASN A 27 -15.59 -5.82 -3.87
C ASN A 27 -16.49 -4.66 -4.33
N VAL A 28 -16.04 -3.85 -5.30
CA VAL A 28 -16.88 -2.78 -5.87
C VAL A 28 -18.15 -3.37 -6.49
N ILE A 29 -18.03 -4.43 -7.30
CA ILE A 29 -19.16 -5.09 -7.94
C ILE A 29 -20.12 -5.67 -6.89
N PHE A 30 -19.61 -6.37 -5.87
CA PHE A 30 -20.44 -6.91 -4.80
C PHE A 30 -21.14 -5.82 -3.98
N GLY A 31 -20.48 -4.69 -3.74
CA GLY A 31 -21.10 -3.53 -3.11
C GLY A 31 -22.27 -2.97 -3.92
N ILE A 32 -22.10 -2.83 -5.24
CA ILE A 32 -23.17 -2.40 -6.15
C ILE A 32 -24.33 -3.40 -6.14
N LEU A 33 -24.04 -4.69 -6.28
CA LEU A 33 -25.06 -5.75 -6.27
C LEU A 33 -25.84 -5.78 -4.96
N THR A 34 -25.18 -5.52 -3.83
CA THR A 34 -25.80 -5.44 -2.51
C THR A 34 -26.81 -4.29 -2.43
N VAL A 35 -26.47 -3.12 -2.98
CA VAL A 35 -27.39 -1.98 -3.06
C VAL A 35 -28.57 -2.28 -3.97
N VAL A 36 -28.31 -2.84 -5.17
CA VAL A 36 -29.36 -3.21 -6.13
C VAL A 36 -30.33 -4.23 -5.53
N MET A 37 -29.81 -5.27 -4.86
CA MET A 37 -30.62 -6.28 -4.17
C MET A 37 -31.58 -5.63 -3.15
N SER A 38 -31.10 -4.64 -2.39
CA SER A 38 -31.96 -3.94 -1.43
C SER A 38 -33.18 -3.29 -2.10
N PHE A 39 -32.99 -2.67 -3.27
CA PHE A 39 -34.09 -2.05 -4.02
C PHE A 39 -35.00 -3.07 -4.70
N GLU A 40 -34.47 -4.20 -5.15
CA GLU A 40 -35.29 -5.26 -5.77
C GLU A 40 -36.26 -5.91 -4.76
N ILE A 41 -35.79 -6.18 -3.53
CA ILE A 41 -36.64 -6.77 -2.47
C ILE A 41 -37.68 -5.76 -1.99
N ASN A 42 -37.27 -4.50 -1.78
CA ASN A 42 -38.16 -3.45 -1.30
C ASN A 42 -37.79 -2.09 -1.92
N PRO A 43 -38.52 -1.63 -2.97
CA PRO A 43 -38.15 -0.45 -3.75
C PRO A 43 -38.21 0.84 -2.95
N ILE A 44 -39.02 0.87 -1.88
CA ILE A 44 -38.99 1.94 -0.88
C ILE A 44 -38.52 1.28 0.43
N PRO A 45 -37.24 1.41 0.80
CA PRO A 45 -36.75 0.86 2.06
C PRO A 45 -37.44 1.59 3.22
N THR A 46 -38.54 1.02 3.69
CA THR A 46 -39.35 1.56 4.79
C THR A 46 -38.85 1.08 6.15
N PHE A 47 -38.01 0.04 6.17
CA PHE A 47 -37.51 -0.61 7.38
C PHE A 47 -35.99 -0.74 7.42
N SER A 48 -35.46 -0.85 8.66
CA SER A 48 -34.04 -0.93 9.01
C SER A 48 -33.17 -1.88 8.17
N PRO A 49 -33.58 -3.10 7.77
CA PRO A 49 -32.71 -4.04 7.06
C PRO A 49 -32.28 -3.54 5.67
N GLY A 50 -33.19 -2.88 4.94
CA GLY A 50 -32.88 -2.34 3.61
C GLY A 50 -31.85 -1.21 3.68
N TRP A 51 -32.02 -0.27 4.61
CA TRP A 51 -31.04 0.80 4.83
C TRP A 51 -29.69 0.26 5.30
N LEU A 52 -29.67 -0.76 6.16
CA LEU A 52 -28.43 -1.41 6.58
C LEU A 52 -27.72 -2.10 5.41
N LEU A 53 -28.45 -2.75 4.50
CA LEU A 53 -27.86 -3.32 3.29
C LEU A 53 -27.31 -2.24 2.35
N ILE A 54 -28.02 -1.13 2.17
CA ILE A 54 -27.53 -0.01 1.35
C ILE A 54 -26.24 0.56 1.94
N LEU A 55 -26.21 0.79 3.26
CA LEU A 55 -25.01 1.26 3.96
C LEU A 55 -23.86 0.26 3.84
N LEU A 56 -24.14 -1.03 4.03
CA LEU A 56 -23.17 -2.10 3.89
C LEU A 56 -22.57 -2.10 2.47
N GLY A 57 -23.42 -2.16 1.44
CA GLY A 57 -22.97 -2.14 0.04
C GLY A 57 -22.19 -0.88 -0.32
N ALA A 58 -22.60 0.29 0.20
CA ALA A 58 -21.85 1.54 0.03
C ALA A 58 -20.47 1.48 0.70
N THR A 59 -20.38 0.95 1.93
CA THR A 59 -19.09 0.78 2.61
C THR A 59 -18.19 -0.23 1.90
N THR A 60 -18.73 -1.35 1.41
CA THR A 60 -17.99 -2.36 0.63
C THR A 60 -17.45 -1.74 -0.67
N MET A 61 -18.28 -0.96 -1.36
CA MET A 61 -17.89 -0.26 -2.59
C MET A 61 -16.77 0.76 -2.31
N MET A 62 -16.90 1.59 -1.28
CA MET A 62 -15.85 2.53 -0.88
C MET A 62 -14.56 1.81 -0.45
N GLY A 63 -14.68 0.66 0.22
CA GLY A 63 -13.55 -0.22 0.55
C GLY A 63 -12.80 -0.66 -0.71
N GLY A 64 -13.51 -1.15 -1.71
CA GLY A 64 -12.91 -1.52 -3.01
C GLY A 64 -12.27 -0.32 -3.74
N MET A 65 -12.95 0.83 -3.77
CA MET A 65 -12.45 2.05 -4.43
C MET A 65 -11.15 2.59 -3.80
N THR A 66 -11.11 2.65 -2.47
CA THR A 66 -9.92 3.10 -1.73
C THR A 66 -8.74 2.13 -1.89
N GLY A 67 -9.02 0.85 -2.19
CA GLY A 67 -8.01 -0.17 -2.49
C GLY A 67 -7.15 0.13 -3.72
N PHE A 68 -7.68 0.83 -4.73
CA PHE A 68 -6.90 1.25 -5.91
C PHE A 68 -5.87 2.33 -5.56
N GLY A 69 -6.22 3.28 -4.69
CA GLY A 69 -5.35 4.40 -4.31
C GLY A 69 -4.39 4.11 -3.15
N GLY A 70 -4.64 3.09 -2.33
CA GLY A 70 -3.84 2.86 -1.13
C GLY A 70 -2.40 2.37 -1.37
N THR A 71 -1.94 2.19 -2.61
CA THR A 71 -0.51 1.89 -2.89
C THR A 71 0.30 3.17 -3.07
N THR A 72 -0.36 4.29 -3.39
CA THR A 72 0.29 5.58 -3.65
C THR A 72 0.11 6.56 -2.50
N LEU A 73 -1.03 6.50 -1.80
CA LEU A 73 -1.39 7.46 -0.76
C LEU A 73 -1.61 6.79 0.60
N PRO A 74 -0.89 7.21 1.67
CA PRO A 74 -1.07 6.66 3.02
C PRO A 74 -2.48 6.84 3.58
N CYS A 75 -3.16 7.95 3.23
CA CYS A 75 -4.54 8.20 3.63
C CYS A 75 -5.50 7.17 2.99
N CYS A 76 -5.33 6.85 1.70
CA CYS A 76 -6.10 5.83 1.01
C CYS A 76 -5.84 4.43 1.56
N TYR A 77 -4.62 4.13 2.03
CA TYR A 77 -4.33 2.87 2.71
C TYR A 77 -5.09 2.75 4.04
N LYS A 78 -5.02 3.79 4.88
CA LYS A 78 -5.72 3.79 6.18
C LYS A 78 -7.23 3.69 6.00
N SER A 79 -7.81 4.50 5.10
CA SER A 79 -9.24 4.45 4.84
C SER A 79 -9.66 3.11 4.25
N HIS A 80 -8.86 2.51 3.36
CA HIS A 80 -9.10 1.18 2.83
C HIS A 80 -9.15 0.12 3.93
N VAL A 81 -8.17 0.08 4.82
CA VAL A 81 -8.14 -0.89 5.93
C VAL A 81 -9.37 -0.72 6.82
N ILE A 82 -9.71 0.51 7.21
CA ILE A 82 -10.87 0.79 8.07
C ILE A 82 -12.17 0.37 7.39
N LEU A 83 -12.38 0.78 6.14
CA LEU A 83 -13.59 0.46 5.38
C LEU A 83 -13.73 -1.04 5.13
N MET A 84 -12.63 -1.73 4.80
CA MET A 84 -12.63 -3.19 4.64
C MET A 84 -12.94 -3.91 5.95
N CYS A 85 -12.40 -3.46 7.09
CA CYS A 85 -12.74 -4.04 8.39
C CYS A 85 -14.23 -3.86 8.73
N ILE A 86 -14.78 -2.67 8.50
CA ILE A 86 -16.21 -2.40 8.69
C ILE A 86 -17.05 -3.26 7.75
N SER A 87 -16.65 -3.38 6.48
CA SER A 87 -17.32 -4.20 5.49
C SER A 87 -17.34 -5.68 5.91
N ILE A 88 -16.19 -6.27 6.23
CA ILE A 88 -16.06 -7.67 6.68
C ILE A 88 -16.90 -7.93 7.93
N PHE A 89 -16.87 -7.01 8.89
CA PHE A 89 -17.66 -7.14 10.10
C PHE A 89 -19.17 -7.08 9.77
N GLY A 90 -19.58 -6.13 8.94
CA GLY A 90 -20.97 -5.96 8.52
C GLY A 90 -21.48 -7.14 7.71
N THR A 91 -20.72 -7.62 6.72
CA THR A 91 -21.04 -8.79 5.89
C THR A 91 -21.05 -10.06 6.74
N GLY A 92 -20.12 -10.20 7.69
CA GLY A 92 -20.09 -11.31 8.64
C GLY A 92 -21.31 -11.34 9.57
N VAL A 93 -21.66 -10.21 10.18
CA VAL A 93 -22.86 -10.10 11.02
C VAL A 93 -24.13 -10.35 10.21
N PHE A 94 -24.22 -9.79 8.99
CA PHE A 94 -25.35 -10.02 8.11
C PHE A 94 -25.49 -11.51 7.77
N CYS A 95 -24.39 -12.17 7.41
CA CYS A 95 -24.36 -13.60 7.13
C CYS A 95 -24.84 -14.43 8.35
N LEU A 96 -24.32 -14.13 9.55
CA LEU A 96 -24.75 -14.79 10.78
C LEU A 96 -26.24 -14.59 11.08
N CYS A 97 -26.79 -13.40 10.83
CA CYS A 97 -28.22 -13.12 10.98
C CYS A 97 -29.07 -13.90 9.98
N MET A 98 -28.62 -14.01 8.72
CA MET A 98 -29.32 -14.73 7.66
C MET A 98 -29.42 -16.23 7.95
N PHE A 99 -28.37 -16.84 8.54
CA PHE A 99 -28.40 -18.26 8.93
C PHE A 99 -29.03 -18.50 10.31
N GLY A 100 -28.69 -17.68 11.31
CA GLY A 100 -29.11 -17.89 12.70
C GLY A 100 -30.50 -17.39 13.03
N GLN A 101 -31.01 -16.38 12.31
CA GLN A 101 -32.31 -15.77 12.56
C GLN A 101 -33.13 -15.56 11.27
N ARG A 102 -32.99 -16.49 10.31
CA ARG A 102 -33.63 -16.43 8.99
C ARG A 102 -35.11 -15.99 9.01
N PRO A 103 -36.01 -16.58 9.83
CA PRO A 103 -37.42 -16.19 9.81
C PRO A 103 -37.64 -14.73 10.23
N LYS A 104 -36.84 -14.23 11.17
CA LYS A 104 -36.91 -12.82 11.60
C LYS A 104 -36.42 -11.89 10.50
N VAL A 105 -35.35 -12.26 9.80
CA VAL A 105 -34.82 -11.45 8.69
C VAL A 105 -35.84 -11.37 7.55
N VAL A 106 -36.42 -12.50 7.15
CA VAL A 106 -37.47 -12.56 6.12
C VAL A 106 -38.68 -11.69 6.51
N ALA A 107 -39.20 -11.87 7.73
CA ALA A 107 -40.31 -11.07 8.24
C ALA A 107 -39.98 -9.56 8.32
N SER A 108 -38.71 -9.20 8.47
CA SER A 108 -38.27 -7.80 8.54
C SER A 108 -38.24 -7.09 7.18
N PHE A 109 -38.10 -7.83 6.07
CA PHE A 109 -38.10 -7.23 4.73
C PHE A 109 -39.49 -6.74 4.29
N LYS A 110 -40.57 -7.33 4.83
CA LYS A 110 -41.98 -7.00 4.53
C LYS A 110 -42.20 -6.64 3.06
N SER A 111 -41.72 -7.51 2.15
CA SER A 111 -41.82 -7.21 0.71
C SER A 111 -43.28 -7.11 0.31
N THR A 112 -43.66 -6.00 -0.31
CA THR A 112 -44.99 -5.80 -0.91
C THR A 112 -45.07 -6.40 -2.32
N ARG A 113 -43.92 -6.78 -2.90
CA ARG A 113 -43.79 -7.24 -4.29
C ARG A 113 -43.77 -8.76 -4.41
N PHE A 114 -43.23 -9.46 -3.41
CA PHE A 114 -43.03 -10.90 -3.46
C PHE A 114 -43.66 -11.62 -2.25
N PRO A 115 -44.20 -12.84 -2.44
CA PRO A 115 -44.61 -13.69 -1.33
C PRO A 115 -43.44 -13.99 -0.38
N GLU A 116 -43.74 -14.18 0.90
CA GLU A 116 -42.73 -14.45 1.92
C GLU A 116 -41.85 -15.68 1.61
N ALA A 117 -42.44 -16.74 1.07
CA ALA A 117 -41.72 -17.95 0.65
C ALA A 117 -40.68 -17.67 -0.45
N THR A 118 -41.00 -16.80 -1.41
CA THR A 118 -40.07 -16.40 -2.47
C THR A 118 -38.94 -15.54 -1.93
N VAL A 119 -39.25 -14.64 -0.99
CA VAL A 119 -38.22 -13.83 -0.29
C VAL A 119 -37.29 -14.73 0.52
N ASP A 120 -37.84 -15.74 1.19
CA ASP A 120 -37.07 -16.70 1.97
C ASP A 120 -36.10 -17.53 1.12
N GLU A 121 -36.56 -18.02 -0.05
CA GLU A 121 -35.72 -18.76 -0.99
C GLU A 121 -34.60 -17.86 -1.57
N TYR A 122 -34.94 -16.62 -1.93
CA TYR A 122 -34.00 -15.62 -2.42
C TYR A 122 -32.90 -15.30 -1.40
N ILE A 123 -33.30 -15.04 -0.15
CA ILE A 123 -32.42 -14.80 1.00
C ILE A 123 -31.49 -16.00 1.23
N SER A 124 -31.99 -17.23 1.12
CA SER A 124 -31.18 -18.44 1.27
C SER A 124 -30.09 -18.55 0.21
N SER A 125 -30.46 -18.33 -1.06
CA SER A 125 -29.50 -18.38 -2.17
C SER A 125 -28.39 -17.35 -2.00
N ILE A 126 -28.76 -16.14 -1.60
CA ILE A 126 -27.82 -15.03 -1.44
C ILE A 126 -26.95 -15.17 -0.20
N SER A 127 -27.40 -15.87 0.84
CA SER A 127 -26.59 -16.12 2.03
C SER A 127 -25.26 -16.79 1.71
N TRP A 128 -25.25 -17.73 0.74
CA TRP A 128 -24.04 -18.38 0.25
C TRP A 128 -23.12 -17.42 -0.51
N VAL A 129 -23.70 -16.50 -1.28
CA VAL A 129 -22.94 -15.44 -1.96
C VAL A 129 -22.26 -14.54 -0.93
N TYR A 130 -22.93 -14.17 0.16
CA TYR A 130 -22.33 -13.36 1.22
C TYR A 130 -21.17 -14.06 1.95
N ILE A 131 -21.23 -15.39 2.16
CA ILE A 131 -20.07 -16.13 2.68
C ILE A 131 -18.87 -15.95 1.74
N PHE A 132 -19.09 -16.10 0.44
CA PHE A 132 -18.04 -15.92 -0.55
C PHE A 132 -17.48 -14.49 -0.56
N VAL A 133 -18.35 -13.48 -0.41
CA VAL A 133 -17.93 -12.07 -0.28
C VAL A 133 -17.03 -11.88 0.94
N VAL A 134 -17.43 -12.38 2.12
CA VAL A 134 -16.60 -12.29 3.35
C VAL A 134 -15.21 -12.88 3.12
N ILE A 135 -15.13 -14.04 2.45
CA ILE A 135 -13.86 -14.70 2.14
C ILE A 135 -13.01 -13.82 1.21
N ILE A 136 -13.58 -13.29 0.13
CA ILE A 136 -12.87 -12.39 -0.80
C ILE A 136 -12.38 -11.15 -0.07
N GLU A 137 -13.22 -10.53 0.76
CA GLU A 137 -12.86 -9.33 1.50
C GLU A 137 -11.71 -9.60 2.47
N CYS A 138 -11.74 -10.72 3.18
CA CYS A 138 -10.65 -11.16 4.07
C CYS A 138 -9.36 -11.39 3.30
N VAL A 139 -9.42 -12.14 2.19
CA VAL A 139 -8.25 -12.41 1.34
C VAL A 139 -7.68 -11.12 0.77
N ALA A 140 -8.53 -10.20 0.31
CA ALA A 140 -8.12 -8.90 -0.22
C ALA A 140 -7.41 -8.05 0.85
N LEU A 141 -7.97 -7.99 2.06
CA LEU A 141 -7.40 -7.24 3.17
C LEU A 141 -6.06 -7.82 3.63
N VAL A 142 -6.01 -9.14 3.84
CA VAL A 142 -4.78 -9.84 4.23
C VAL A 142 -3.70 -9.65 3.17
N ALA A 143 -4.05 -9.88 1.89
CA ALA A 143 -3.13 -9.67 0.79
C ALA A 143 -2.62 -8.22 0.76
N ARG A 144 -3.49 -7.24 1.04
CA ARG A 144 -3.07 -5.85 1.07
C ARG A 144 -2.09 -5.54 2.20
N ILE A 145 -2.31 -6.09 3.39
CA ILE A 145 -1.40 -5.94 4.53
C ILE A 145 -0.04 -6.57 4.21
N PHE A 146 -0.02 -7.76 3.63
CA PHE A 146 1.22 -8.43 3.21
C PHE A 146 1.98 -7.61 2.17
N PHE A 147 1.28 -7.10 1.15
CA PHE A 147 1.88 -6.24 0.14
C PHE A 147 2.49 -4.98 0.74
N GLN A 148 1.77 -4.32 1.66
CA GLN A 148 2.27 -3.11 2.31
C GLN A 148 3.53 -3.39 3.12
N ARG A 149 3.60 -4.54 3.83
CA ARG A 149 4.80 -4.94 4.57
C ARG A 149 5.97 -5.27 3.66
N MET A 150 5.73 -5.98 2.56
CA MET A 150 6.78 -6.26 1.56
C MET A 150 7.29 -4.98 0.92
N ALA A 151 6.39 -4.11 0.46
CA ALA A 151 6.75 -2.82 -0.14
C ALA A 151 7.52 -1.92 0.84
N ALA A 152 7.13 -1.90 2.12
CA ALA A 152 7.87 -1.16 3.13
C ALA A 152 9.29 -1.72 3.31
N ARG A 153 9.47 -3.05 3.37
CA ARG A 153 10.80 -3.67 3.45
C ARG A 153 11.68 -3.31 2.26
N GLU A 154 11.16 -3.43 1.04
CA GLU A 154 11.90 -3.03 -0.17
C GLU A 154 12.30 -1.54 -0.12
N GLN A 155 11.41 -0.67 0.36
CA GLN A 155 11.74 0.76 0.52
C GLN A 155 12.86 0.99 1.55
N PHE A 156 12.83 0.30 2.69
CA PHE A 156 13.90 0.41 3.69
C PHE A 156 15.25 -0.09 3.14
N GLU A 157 15.27 -1.24 2.47
CA GLU A 157 16.49 -1.77 1.83
C GLU A 157 17.05 -0.79 0.79
N THR A 158 16.20 -0.11 0.01
CA THR A 158 16.67 0.90 -0.95
C THR A 158 17.22 2.15 -0.27
N LEU A 159 16.66 2.56 0.88
CA LEU A 159 17.14 3.71 1.64
C LEU A 159 18.50 3.41 2.29
N GLU A 160 18.67 2.22 2.87
CA GLU A 160 19.95 1.75 3.41
C GLU A 160 21.02 1.71 2.31
N GLN A 161 20.72 1.10 1.16
CA GLN A 161 21.64 1.10 0.01
C GLN A 161 22.02 2.51 -0.47
N THR A 162 21.07 3.44 -0.40
CA THR A 162 21.30 4.85 -0.78
C THR A 162 22.18 5.56 0.25
N GLN A 163 22.00 5.27 1.55
CA GLN A 163 22.84 5.80 2.62
C GLN A 163 24.27 5.25 2.53
N ASP A 164 24.43 3.93 2.39
CA ASP A 164 25.73 3.27 2.23
C ASP A 164 26.50 3.81 1.01
N PHE A 165 25.79 4.01 -0.11
CA PHE A 165 26.38 4.61 -1.30
C PHE A 165 26.84 6.06 -1.04
N ARG A 166 26.05 6.83 -0.29
CA ARG A 166 26.39 8.21 0.06
C ARG A 166 27.59 8.27 1.01
N GLU A 167 27.68 7.35 1.97
CA GLU A 167 28.82 7.25 2.88
C GLU A 167 30.10 6.82 2.16
N MET A 168 30.03 5.82 1.28
CA MET A 168 31.17 5.43 0.43
C MET A 168 31.62 6.58 -0.49
N SER A 169 30.67 7.30 -1.10
CA SER A 169 30.96 8.48 -1.92
C SER A 169 31.66 9.57 -1.11
N MET A 170 31.19 9.87 0.10
CA MET A 170 31.78 10.87 0.98
C MET A 170 33.16 10.44 1.50
N GLY A 171 33.33 9.16 1.84
CA GLY A 171 34.61 8.59 2.26
C GLY A 171 35.67 8.68 1.17
N LYS A 172 35.30 8.34 -0.08
CA LYS A 172 36.18 8.48 -1.24
C LYS A 172 36.54 9.94 -1.50
N MET A 173 35.56 10.86 -1.42
CA MET A 173 35.80 12.29 -1.59
C MET A 173 36.73 12.84 -0.49
N ARG A 174 36.59 12.39 0.76
CA ARG A 174 37.52 12.73 1.85
C ARG A 174 38.93 12.21 1.61
N GLN A 175 39.08 10.99 1.10
CA GLN A 175 40.39 10.45 0.73
C GLN A 175 41.04 11.22 -0.43
N ASP A 176 40.27 11.56 -1.46
CA ASP A 176 40.77 12.32 -2.61
C ASP A 176 41.21 13.73 -2.20
N LEU A 177 40.43 14.40 -1.33
CA LEU A 177 40.77 15.71 -0.77
C LEU A 177 41.97 15.65 0.19
N GLY A 178 42.03 14.65 1.08
CA GLY A 178 43.17 14.46 1.98
C GLY A 178 44.45 14.11 1.22
N GLY A 179 44.35 13.31 0.16
CA GLY A 179 45.45 12.97 -0.74
C GLY A 179 45.94 14.19 -1.54
N HIS A 180 45.03 15.06 -1.98
CA HIS A 180 45.39 16.33 -2.61
C HIS A 180 46.04 17.30 -1.63
N SER A 181 45.50 17.46 -0.41
CA SER A 181 46.08 18.33 0.61
C SER A 181 47.52 17.91 0.95
N ASN A 182 47.75 16.62 1.17
CA ASN A 182 49.09 16.08 1.45
C ASN A 182 50.07 16.29 0.28
N LYS A 183 49.59 16.18 -0.97
CA LYS A 183 50.42 16.47 -2.14
C LYS A 183 50.77 17.96 -2.24
N VAL A 184 49.81 18.84 -1.97
CA VAL A 184 50.03 20.29 -1.98
C VAL A 184 50.99 20.70 -0.86
N GLU A 185 50.83 20.17 0.36
CA GLU A 185 51.77 20.42 1.45
C GLU A 185 53.18 19.89 1.16
N LYS A 186 53.32 18.66 0.63
CA LYS A 186 54.63 18.15 0.21
C LYS A 186 55.28 19.02 -0.85
N THR A 187 54.51 19.49 -1.83
CA THR A 187 55.03 20.37 -2.90
C THR A 187 55.44 21.72 -2.33
N ARG A 188 54.68 22.27 -1.38
CA ARG A 188 55.00 23.52 -0.70
C ARG A 188 56.24 23.39 0.19
N ALA A 189 56.37 22.29 0.93
CA ALA A 189 57.54 21.99 1.77
C ALA A 189 58.80 21.82 0.92
N ASN A 190 58.73 21.08 -0.19
CA ASN A 190 59.86 20.92 -1.12
C ASN A 190 60.28 22.26 -1.77
N ASN A 191 59.31 23.10 -2.13
CA ASN A 191 59.59 24.45 -2.66
C ASN A 191 60.20 25.39 -1.59
N LEU A 192 59.83 25.24 -0.31
CA LEU A 192 60.46 25.99 0.77
C LEU A 192 61.91 25.52 0.99
N ASN A 193 62.14 24.21 0.99
CA ASN A 193 63.46 23.64 1.23
C ASN A 193 64.45 24.04 0.12
N THR A 194 64.03 23.98 -1.14
CA THR A 194 64.83 24.46 -2.28
C THR A 194 65.11 25.96 -2.24
N LYS A 195 64.21 26.78 -1.68
CA LYS A 195 64.50 28.20 -1.44
C LYS A 195 65.52 28.39 -0.31
N MET A 196 65.38 27.67 0.80
CA MET A 196 66.34 27.73 1.92
C MET A 196 67.75 27.32 1.49
N ASP A 197 67.90 26.26 0.70
CA ASP A 197 69.20 25.83 0.16
C ASP A 197 69.85 26.90 -0.74
N LYS A 198 69.04 27.63 -1.53
CA LYS A 198 69.54 28.75 -2.33
C LYS A 198 70.02 29.91 -1.46
N TYR A 199 69.26 30.27 -0.42
CA TYR A 199 69.68 31.32 0.51
C TYR A 199 70.94 30.94 1.30
N ALA A 200 71.07 29.67 1.70
CA ALA A 200 72.27 29.16 2.37
C ALA A 200 73.51 29.27 1.47
N LYS A 201 73.38 28.95 0.17
CA LYS A 201 74.48 29.12 -0.80
C LYS A 201 74.86 30.59 -1.00
N TRP A 202 73.89 31.49 -1.08
CA TRP A 202 74.16 32.93 -1.19
C TRP A 202 74.88 33.47 0.06
N SER A 203 74.51 33.02 1.26
CA SER A 203 75.19 33.43 2.50
C SER A 203 76.64 32.94 2.62
N HIS A 204 77.06 31.98 1.79
CA HIS A 204 78.43 31.48 1.74
C HIS A 204 79.27 32.14 0.62
N GLU A 205 78.66 32.79 -0.37
CA GLU A 205 79.37 33.51 -1.44
C GLU A 205 79.74 34.96 -1.03
N ASP A 206 79.10 35.53 0.01
CA ASP A 206 79.36 36.89 0.49
C ASP A 206 80.47 36.99 1.58
N ILE A 207 81.20 35.91 1.89
CA ILE A 207 82.24 35.87 2.95
C ILE A 207 83.67 35.64 2.38
N THR A 208 83.91 35.86 1.09
CA THR A 208 85.26 35.89 0.51
C THR A 208 85.46 37.11 -0.38
#